data_AF-A0A947APK9-F1
#
_entry.id   AF-A0A947APK9-F1
#
_cell.length_a   1.000
_cell.length_b   1.000
_cell.length_c   1.000
_cell.angle_alpha   90.00
_cell.angle_beta   90.00
_cell.angle_gamma   90.00
#
_symmetry.space_group_name_H-M   'P 1'
#
loop_
_entity.id
_entity.type
_entity.pdbx_description
1 polymer ?
#
loop_
_entity_poly.entity_id
_entity_poly.type
_entity_poly.pdbx_seq_one_letter_code
_entity_poly.pdbx_strand_id
1 'polypeptide(L)'
;MNGIVAAYIDEFRNVEEERSKGRYRIDDDKLVRQLRDIAFLDIGKLFDGDGNLLEPSQMDEEARRAITSFTAITNQRSGDDSESRTFKVKLADRMSAIDKSAKHIGYYDADNAQQDLEEQKGEILDFIMEIIKPPVTREDFPKKRQ
;
A
#
# COMPACT_ATOMS: atom_id res chain seq x y z
N MET A 1 36.11 -19.88 -7.96
CA MET A 1 35.10 -19.21 -7.12
C MET A 1 33.65 -19.34 -7.64
N ASN A 2 33.36 -20.10 -8.73
CA ASN A 2 32.04 -20.07 -9.39
C ASN A 2 31.15 -21.32 -9.18
N GLY A 3 31.62 -22.36 -8.48
CA GLY A 3 30.85 -23.60 -8.29
C GLY A 3 29.96 -23.60 -7.05
N ILE A 4 30.45 -23.03 -5.94
CA ILE A 4 29.73 -23.03 -4.65
C ILE A 4 28.57 -22.03 -4.68
N VAL A 5 28.78 -20.85 -5.27
CA VAL A 5 27.73 -19.83 -5.41
C VAL A 5 26.63 -20.30 -6.36
N ALA A 6 26.98 -20.98 -7.46
CA ALA A 6 26.00 -21.55 -8.39
C ALA A 6 25.15 -22.64 -7.73
N ALA A 7 25.79 -23.55 -6.98
CA ALA A 7 25.08 -24.59 -6.23
C ALA A 7 24.12 -24.01 -5.20
N TYR A 8 24.52 -22.94 -4.50
CA TYR A 8 23.68 -22.26 -3.51
C TYR A 8 22.46 -21.57 -4.16
N ILE A 9 22.64 -20.96 -5.32
CA ILE A 9 21.55 -20.32 -6.08
C ILE A 9 20.55 -21.37 -6.59
N ASP A 10 21.03 -22.52 -7.08
CA ASP A 10 20.18 -23.59 -7.58
C ASP A 10 19.40 -24.29 -6.45
N GLU A 11 20.02 -24.48 -5.29
CA GLU A 11 19.35 -25.01 -4.10
C GLU A 11 18.25 -24.05 -3.61
N PHE A 12 18.50 -22.74 -3.63
CA PHE A 12 17.51 -21.72 -3.28
C PHE A 12 16.32 -21.70 -4.25
N ARG A 13 16.59 -21.82 -5.56
CA ARG A 13 15.53 -21.90 -6.59
C ARG A 13 14.66 -23.13 -6.43
N ASN A 14 15.24 -24.29 -6.15
CA ASN A 14 14.49 -25.53 -5.94
C ASN A 14 13.60 -25.45 -4.69
N VAL A 15 14.08 -24.85 -3.60
CA VAL A 15 13.28 -24.65 -2.38
C VAL A 15 12.09 -23.72 -2.65
N GLU A 16 12.29 -22.64 -3.41
CA GLU A 16 11.22 -21.74 -3.82
C GLU A 16 10.24 -22.40 -4.80
N GLU A 17 10.71 -23.23 -5.74
CA GLU A 17 9.84 -24.02 -6.62
C GLU A 17 8.98 -25.03 -5.85
N GLU A 18 9.56 -25.78 -4.90
CA GLU A 18 8.80 -26.71 -4.05
C GLU A 18 7.79 -25.96 -3.17
N ARG A 19 8.13 -24.78 -2.65
CA ARG A 19 7.20 -23.89 -1.93
C ARG A 19 6.08 -23.33 -2.81
N SER A 20 6.36 -23.17 -4.10
CA SER A 20 5.44 -22.65 -5.11
C SER A 20 4.48 -23.72 -5.65
N LYS A 21 4.78 -25.01 -5.52
CA LYS A 21 3.88 -26.10 -5.95
C LYS A 21 2.62 -26.10 -5.08
N GLY A 22 1.57 -25.47 -5.60
CA GLY A 22 0.25 -25.35 -4.95
C GLY A 22 -0.16 -23.92 -4.55
N ARG A 23 0.71 -22.91 -4.75
CA ARG A 23 0.37 -21.50 -4.54
C ARG A 23 0.34 -20.75 -5.87
N TYR A 24 -0.62 -19.84 -6.03
CA TYR A 24 -0.64 -18.94 -7.19
C TYR A 24 0.50 -17.94 -7.06
N ARG A 25 1.48 -17.99 -7.99
CA ARG A 25 2.59 -17.04 -8.03
C ARG A 25 2.06 -15.69 -8.51
N ILE A 26 2.02 -14.72 -7.61
CA ILE A 26 1.80 -13.33 -7.99
C ILE A 26 3.13 -12.83 -8.57
N ASP A 27 3.05 -12.33 -9.79
CA ASP A 27 4.18 -11.71 -10.48
C ASP A 27 4.26 -10.24 -10.04
N ASP A 28 5.43 -9.77 -9.64
CA ASP A 28 5.63 -8.41 -9.12
C ASP A 28 5.17 -7.37 -10.14
N ASP A 29 5.47 -7.59 -11.43
CA ASP A 29 5.03 -6.72 -12.52
C ASP A 29 3.50 -6.66 -12.64
N LYS A 30 2.82 -7.78 -12.40
CA LYS A 30 1.36 -7.83 -12.42
C LYS A 30 0.78 -7.11 -11.22
N LEU A 31 1.37 -7.29 -10.03
CA LEU A 31 0.95 -6.60 -8.81
C LEU A 31 1.08 -5.08 -8.96
N VAL A 32 2.24 -4.61 -9.42
CA VAL A 32 2.51 -3.18 -9.61
C VAL A 32 1.60 -2.60 -10.69
N ARG A 33 1.38 -3.32 -11.80
CA ARG A 33 0.42 -2.89 -12.83
C ARG A 33 -0.99 -2.73 -12.26
N GLN A 34 -1.41 -3.64 -11.39
CA GLN A 34 -2.74 -3.59 -10.80
C GLN A 34 -2.89 -2.42 -9.81
N LEU A 35 -1.85 -2.13 -9.01
CA LEU A 35 -1.80 -0.94 -8.16
C LEU A 35 -1.82 0.36 -8.99
N ARG A 36 -1.06 0.41 -10.08
CA ARG A 36 -1.04 1.53 -11.03
C ARG A 36 -2.44 1.80 -11.59
N ASP A 37 -3.14 0.77 -12.05
CA ASP A 37 -4.46 0.92 -12.66
C ASP A 37 -5.49 1.50 -11.68
N ILE A 38 -5.37 1.16 -10.38
CA ILE A 38 -6.19 1.77 -9.32
C ILE A 38 -5.75 3.20 -9.02
N ALA A 39 -4.44 3.43 -8.86
CA ALA A 39 -3.87 4.71 -8.47
C ALA A 39 -4.10 5.82 -9.52
N PHE A 40 -4.10 5.44 -10.80
CA PHE A 40 -4.18 6.35 -11.95
C PHE A 40 -5.40 6.10 -12.83
N LEU A 41 -6.48 5.54 -12.25
CA LEU A 41 -7.75 5.38 -12.94
C LEU A 41 -8.21 6.72 -13.54
N ASP A 42 -8.46 6.71 -14.85
CA ASP A 42 -9.25 7.72 -15.53
C ASP A 42 -10.73 7.32 -15.49
N ILE A 43 -11.52 8.08 -14.75
CA ILE A 43 -12.95 7.83 -14.58
C ILE A 43 -13.71 8.01 -15.90
N GLY A 44 -13.23 8.86 -16.82
CA GLY A 44 -13.86 9.07 -18.12
C GLY A 44 -13.93 7.79 -18.96
N LYS A 45 -12.99 6.85 -18.75
CA LYS A 45 -12.98 5.54 -19.42
C LYS A 45 -14.09 4.59 -18.96
N LEU A 46 -14.85 4.94 -17.94
CA LEU A 46 -16.02 4.18 -17.50
C LEU A 46 -17.29 4.56 -18.25
N PHE A 47 -17.25 5.64 -19.04
CA PHE A 47 -18.42 6.21 -19.70
C PHE A 47 -18.26 6.20 -21.22
N ASP A 48 -19.39 6.12 -21.92
CA ASP A 48 -19.46 6.34 -23.37
C ASP A 48 -19.44 7.84 -23.72
N GLY A 49 -19.51 8.15 -25.02
CA GLY A 49 -19.51 9.53 -25.51
C GLY A 49 -20.76 10.34 -25.13
N ASP A 50 -21.84 9.66 -24.73
CA ASP A 50 -23.10 10.27 -24.31
C ASP A 50 -23.19 10.43 -22.78
N GLY A 51 -22.17 9.97 -22.05
CA GLY A 51 -22.08 10.05 -20.60
C GLY A 51 -22.78 8.91 -19.86
N ASN A 52 -23.16 7.83 -20.55
CA ASN A 52 -23.69 6.62 -19.91
C ASN A 52 -22.55 5.71 -19.46
N LEU A 53 -22.75 5.02 -18.34
CA LEU A 53 -21.79 4.05 -17.86
C LEU A 53 -21.73 2.85 -18.81
N LEU A 54 -20.51 2.47 -19.20
CA LEU A 54 -20.26 1.28 -20.01
C LEU A 54 -20.59 0.00 -19.22
N GLU A 55 -20.99 -1.06 -19.94
CA GLU A 55 -21.06 -2.40 -19.37
C GLU A 55 -19.63 -2.95 -19.12
N PRO A 56 -19.40 -3.83 -18.14
CA PRO A 56 -18.06 -4.32 -17.81
C PRO A 56 -17.32 -4.97 -18.99
N SER A 57 -18.04 -5.55 -19.94
CA SER A 57 -17.48 -6.14 -21.17
C SER A 57 -16.96 -5.09 -22.16
N GLN A 58 -17.46 -3.86 -22.08
CA GLN A 58 -17.08 -2.74 -22.95
C GLN A 58 -16.05 -1.81 -22.30
N MET A 59 -15.88 -1.90 -20.98
CA MET A 59 -14.85 -1.14 -20.26
C MET A 59 -13.45 -1.60 -20.63
N ASP A 60 -12.54 -0.64 -20.78
CA ASP A 60 -11.09 -0.86 -20.81
C ASP A 60 -10.66 -1.75 -19.63
N GLU A 61 -9.76 -2.70 -19.90
CA GLU A 61 -9.32 -3.67 -18.89
C GLU A 61 -8.69 -2.97 -17.66
N GLU A 62 -7.92 -1.91 -17.89
CA GLU A 62 -7.32 -1.09 -16.83
C GLU A 62 -8.38 -0.44 -15.95
N ALA A 63 -9.42 0.14 -16.55
CA ALA A 63 -10.50 0.79 -15.80
C ALA A 63 -11.32 -0.24 -15.01
N ARG A 64 -11.55 -1.41 -15.60
CA ARG A 64 -12.26 -2.53 -14.96
C ARG A 64 -11.50 -3.07 -13.75
N ARG A 65 -10.17 -3.12 -13.81
CA ARG A 65 -9.31 -3.56 -12.68
C ARG A 65 -9.47 -2.69 -11.42
N ALA A 66 -9.91 -1.44 -11.57
CA ALA A 66 -10.15 -0.55 -10.45
C ALA A 66 -11.55 -0.71 -9.81
N ILE A 67 -12.42 -1.54 -10.37
CA ILE A 67 -13.78 -1.79 -9.85
C ILE A 67 -13.75 -2.92 -8.83
N THR A 68 -14.31 -2.66 -7.64
CA THR A 68 -14.48 -3.65 -6.57
C THR A 68 -15.87 -4.26 -6.52
N SER A 69 -16.88 -3.56 -7.03
CA SER A 69 -18.25 -4.03 -7.10
C SER A 69 -19.00 -3.35 -8.24
N PHE A 70 -19.83 -4.12 -8.94
CA PHE A 70 -20.69 -3.66 -10.02
C PHE A 70 -22.09 -4.25 -9.80
N THR A 71 -23.13 -3.42 -9.81
CA THR A 71 -24.51 -3.85 -9.63
C THR A 71 -25.40 -3.19 -10.67
N ALA A 72 -26.12 -4.00 -11.45
CA ALA A 72 -27.14 -3.54 -12.38
C ALA A 72 -28.52 -3.73 -11.74
N ILE A 73 -29.32 -2.66 -11.72
CA ILE A 73 -30.69 -2.67 -11.24
C ILE A 73 -31.58 -2.35 -12.44
N THR A 74 -32.38 -3.32 -12.85
CA THR A 74 -33.42 -3.13 -13.86
C THR A 74 -34.69 -2.66 -13.16
N ASN A 75 -35.16 -1.48 -13.54
CA ASN A 75 -36.44 -0.93 -13.12
C ASN A 75 -37.41 -0.97 -14.32
N GLN A 76 -38.47 -1.76 -14.19
CA GLN A 76 -39.60 -1.75 -15.11
C GLN A 76 -40.78 -1.06 -14.42
N ARG A 77 -41.36 -0.04 -15.06
CA ARG A 77 -42.52 0.67 -14.52
C ARG A 77 -43.79 -0.05 -15.00
N SER A 78 -44.68 -0.43 -14.07
CA SER A 78 -45.95 -1.06 -14.46
C SER A 78 -46.74 -0.18 -15.43
N GLY A 79 -47.03 -0.71 -16.61
CA GLY A 79 -47.76 -0.02 -17.68
C GLY A 79 -46.88 0.68 -18.73
N ASP A 80 -45.56 0.57 -18.61
CA ASP A 80 -44.59 1.04 -19.61
C ASP A 80 -43.69 -0.15 -20.03
N ASP A 81 -43.55 -0.35 -21.34
CA ASP A 81 -42.65 -1.36 -21.90
C ASP A 81 -41.18 -0.91 -21.85
N SER A 82 -40.91 0.32 -21.39
CA SER A 82 -39.55 0.81 -21.23
C SER A 82 -38.83 0.18 -20.01
N GLU A 83 -37.77 -0.58 -20.28
CA GLU A 83 -36.84 -1.07 -19.26
C GLU A 83 -35.79 0.03 -19.00
N SER A 84 -35.67 0.49 -17.75
CA SER A 84 -34.59 1.40 -17.36
C SER A 84 -33.55 0.65 -16.51
N ARG A 85 -32.27 0.79 -16.86
CA ARG A 85 -31.16 0.18 -16.09
C ARG A 85 -30.39 1.23 -15.33
N THR A 86 -30.19 1.00 -14.05
CA THR A 86 -29.33 1.81 -13.19
C THR A 86 -28.13 0.99 -12.76
N PHE A 87 -26.93 1.51 -13.00
CA PHE A 87 -25.70 0.88 -12.58
C PHE A 87 -25.13 1.55 -11.34
N LYS A 88 -24.69 0.74 -10.38
CA LYS A 88 -23.94 1.17 -9.20
C LYS A 88 -22.55 0.55 -9.26
N VAL A 89 -21.53 1.39 -9.21
CA VAL A 89 -20.12 0.97 -9.24
C VAL A 89 -19.42 1.42 -7.97
N LYS A 90 -18.63 0.52 -7.39
CA LYS A 90 -17.73 0.82 -6.27
C LYS A 90 -16.29 0.68 -6.76
N LEU A 91 -15.53 1.76 -6.64
CA LEU A 91 -14.11 1.78 -7.00
C LEU A 91 -13.23 1.35 -5.82
N ALA A 92 -12.03 0.87 -6.14
CA ALA A 92 -11.00 0.57 -5.17
C ALA A 92 -10.46 1.87 -4.52
N ASP A 93 -9.85 1.73 -3.35
CA ASP A 93 -9.27 2.87 -2.64
C ASP A 93 -8.00 3.36 -3.35
N ARG A 94 -8.15 4.51 -4.03
CA ARG A 94 -7.08 5.18 -4.77
C ARG A 94 -5.94 5.62 -3.87
N MET A 95 -6.23 6.14 -2.67
CA MET A 95 -5.20 6.66 -1.77
C MET A 95 -4.35 5.51 -1.22
N SER A 96 -4.99 4.38 -0.87
CA SER A 96 -4.26 3.17 -0.46
C SER A 96 -3.38 2.62 -1.58
N ALA A 97 -3.83 2.66 -2.84
CA ALA A 97 -3.03 2.19 -3.97
C ALA A 97 -1.81 3.09 -4.25
N ILE A 98 -1.98 4.42 -4.14
CA ILE A 98 -0.87 5.37 -4.29
C ILE A 98 0.16 5.17 -3.18
N ASP A 99 -0.27 5.08 -1.91
CA ASP A 99 0.62 4.86 -0.77
C ASP A 99 1.43 3.55 -0.91
N LYS A 100 0.77 2.45 -1.29
CA LYS A 100 1.45 1.16 -1.56
C LYS A 100 2.45 1.26 -2.72
N SER A 101 2.09 2.01 -3.77
CA SER A 101 2.99 2.23 -4.90
C SER A 101 4.20 3.09 -4.50
N ALA A 102 3.98 4.14 -3.71
CA ALA A 102 5.03 5.02 -3.20
C ALA A 102 6.02 4.26 -2.29
N LYS A 103 5.51 3.39 -1.41
CA LYS A 103 6.33 2.48 -0.60
C LYS A 103 7.16 1.52 -1.45
N HIS A 104 6.57 0.94 -2.50
CA HIS A 104 7.27 0.01 -3.37
C HIS A 104 8.48 0.65 -4.09
N ILE A 105 8.39 1.93 -4.46
CA ILE A 105 9.47 2.66 -5.14
C ILE A 105 10.45 3.36 -4.17
N GLY A 106 10.31 3.18 -2.86
CA GLY A 106 11.16 3.83 -1.85
C GLY A 106 10.92 5.33 -1.71
N TYR A 107 9.74 5.83 -2.08
CA TYR A 107 9.45 7.28 -2.08
C TYR A 107 9.60 7.93 -0.69
N TYR A 108 9.36 7.16 0.37
CA TYR A 108 9.42 7.62 1.77
C TYR A 108 10.76 7.34 2.45
N ASP A 109 11.76 6.77 1.77
CA ASP A 109 13.00 6.30 2.41
C ASP A 109 13.80 7.46 3.04
N ALA A 110 13.81 8.63 2.40
CA ALA A 110 14.48 9.82 2.92
C ALA A 110 13.81 10.37 4.18
N ASP A 111 12.48 10.40 4.21
CA ASP A 111 11.70 10.88 5.35
C ASP A 111 11.84 9.91 6.54
N ASN A 112 11.80 8.61 6.27
CA ASN A 112 12.02 7.57 7.28
C ASN A 112 13.42 7.65 7.88
N ALA A 113 14.46 7.88 7.05
CA ALA A 113 15.82 8.05 7.54
C ALA A 113 15.98 9.27 8.45
N GLN A 114 15.22 10.35 8.23
CA GLN A 114 15.23 11.50 9.13
C GLN A 114 14.57 11.17 10.48
N GLN A 115 13.45 10.44 10.47
CA GLN A 115 12.77 10.01 11.70
C GLN A 115 13.66 9.11 12.55
N ASP A 116 14.33 8.12 11.95
CA ASP A 116 15.25 7.22 12.66
C ASP A 116 16.39 8.00 13.35
N LEU A 117 16.91 9.04 12.69
CA LEU A 117 17.95 9.90 13.27
C LEU A 117 17.43 10.77 14.42
N GLU A 118 16.17 11.22 14.37
CA GLU A 118 15.53 11.98 15.44
C GLU A 118 15.23 11.10 16.66
N GLU A 119 14.74 9.88 16.44
CA GLU A 119 14.52 8.89 17.50
C GLU A 119 15.84 8.52 18.21
N GLN A 120 16.89 8.19 17.45
CA GLN A 120 18.21 7.88 18.00
C GLN A 120 18.79 9.05 18.82
N LYS A 121 18.59 10.30 18.39
CA LYS A 121 19.00 11.47 19.16
C LYS A 121 18.27 11.58 20.50
N GLY A 122 16.97 11.28 20.52
CA GLY A 122 16.16 11.25 21.73
C GLY A 122 16.67 10.20 22.72
N GLU A 123 16.86 8.96 22.26
CA GLU A 123 17.38 7.86 23.09
C GLU A 123 18.76 8.17 23.68
N ILE A 124 19.65 8.76 22.89
CA ILE A 124 20.98 9.17 23.36
C ILE A 124 20.88 10.27 24.43
N LEU A 125 19.99 11.25 24.25
CA LEU A 125 19.80 12.32 25.21
C LEU A 125 19.25 11.79 26.55
N ASP A 126 18.27 10.89 26.49
CA ASP A 126 17.71 10.24 27.68
C ASP A 126 18.77 9.42 28.43
N PHE A 127 19.58 8.65 27.69
CA PHE A 127 20.70 7.89 28.26
C PHE A 127 21.74 8.80 28.94
N ILE A 128 22.09 9.93 28.30
CA ILE A 128 22.99 10.93 28.89
C ILE A 128 22.39 11.52 30.17
N MET A 129 21.09 11.83 30.20
CA MET A 129 20.42 12.33 31.39
C MET A 129 20.26 11.30 32.51
N GLU A 130 20.22 10.01 32.18
CA GLU A 130 20.20 8.94 33.18
C GLU A 130 21.58 8.74 33.83
N ILE A 131 22.66 8.79 33.04
CA ILE A 131 24.04 8.71 33.54
C ILE A 131 24.39 9.94 34.37
N ILE A 132 24.05 11.12 33.84
CA ILE A 132 24.20 12.39 34.54
C ILE A 132 22.96 12.57 35.42
N LYS A 133 22.80 11.75 36.48
CA LYS A 133 21.84 12.05 37.55
C LYS A 133 21.95 13.55 37.86
N PRO A 134 20.81 14.28 37.97
CA PRO A 134 20.82 15.73 38.06
C PRO A 134 21.83 16.17 39.12
N PRO A 135 22.62 17.24 38.86
CA PRO A 135 23.64 17.67 39.80
C PRO A 135 22.99 17.82 41.17
N VAL A 136 23.61 17.16 42.17
CA VAL A 136 23.26 17.22 43.60
C VAL A 136 22.64 18.57 43.90
N THR A 137 21.34 18.57 44.17
CA THR A 137 20.62 19.82 44.38
C THR A 137 21.10 20.44 45.69
N ARG A 138 21.00 21.76 45.84
CA ARG A 138 21.45 22.48 47.05
C ARG A 138 20.78 21.96 48.33
N GLU A 139 19.67 21.25 48.20
CA GLU A 139 18.88 20.62 49.26
C GLU A 139 19.48 19.31 49.78
N ASP A 140 20.35 18.66 49.00
CA ASP A 140 21.02 17.39 49.34
C ASP A 140 22.24 17.59 50.29
N PHE A 141 22.66 18.83 50.53
CA PHE A 141 23.74 19.12 51.48
C PHE A 141 23.18 19.19 52.91
N PRO A 142 23.76 18.46 53.89
CA PRO A 142 23.30 18.53 55.26
C PRO A 142 23.39 19.96 55.78
N LYS A 143 22.26 20.52 56.20
CA LYS A 143 22.20 21.86 56.81
C LYS A 143 23.19 21.87 57.98
N LYS A 144 24.17 22.78 57.93
CA LYS A 144 25.15 22.96 59.02
C LYS A 144 24.38 23.05 60.33
N ARG A 145 24.64 22.12 61.25
CA ARG A 145 24.11 22.19 62.62
C ARG A 145 24.63 23.50 63.22
N GLN A 146 23.72 24.41 63.53
CA GLN A 146 23.99 25.54 64.41
C GLN A 146 24.17 25.04 65.84
#